data_AF-I2DV07-F1
#
_entry.id   AF-I2DV07-F1
#
_cell.length_a   1.000
_cell.length_b   1.000
_cell.length_c   1.000
_cell.angle_alpha   90.00
_cell.angle_beta   90.00
_cell.angle_gamma   90.00
#
_symmetry.space_group_name_H-M   'P 1'
#
loop_
_entity.id
_entity.type
_entity.pdbx_description
1 polymer ?
#
loop_
_entity_poly.entity_id
_entity_poly.type
_entity_poly.pdbx_seq_one_letter_code
_entity_poly.pdbx_strand_id
1 'polypeptide(L)'
;MATLAGCNGEACFGVDVCSNDTLPSVALSGTAATGAPLASAAVTVSCVQGSATTLTDGGGNYRVALNAALPCVIAVASGGTSLHSLAYAGGTFNTTPETELLLVYLAAQLGANPAGLIGNFPRNTHFQQAMGSANTVLAAQSAVVANLQQRYSVTLSTPAFLTTPFVVGQPGVDGDLGALAAAGAIDASGMPAAAAVALLTQAGAAQPL
;
A
#
# COMPACT_ATOMS: atom_id res chain seq x y z
N MET A 1 51.58 -17.24 -5.87
CA MET A 1 50.50 -17.50 -4.92
C MET A 1 49.23 -17.66 -5.74
N ALA A 2 48.71 -18.88 -5.82
CA ALA A 2 47.50 -19.20 -6.58
C ALA A 2 46.32 -19.28 -5.61
N THR A 3 45.30 -18.47 -5.80
CA THR A 3 44.03 -18.57 -5.07
C THR A 3 43.02 -19.28 -5.95
N LEU A 4 42.60 -20.45 -5.48
CA LEU A 4 41.68 -21.38 -6.10
C LEU A 4 40.24 -20.91 -5.86
N ALA A 5 39.55 -20.42 -6.90
CA ALA A 5 38.12 -20.13 -6.84
C ALA A 5 37.33 -21.41 -7.18
N GLY A 6 36.55 -21.90 -6.22
CA GLY A 6 35.67 -23.07 -6.39
C GLY A 6 34.46 -22.74 -7.25
N CYS A 7 34.26 -23.51 -8.32
CA CYS A 7 33.01 -23.59 -9.06
C CYS A 7 32.05 -24.53 -8.32
N ASN A 8 30.92 -24.02 -7.83
CA ASN A 8 29.72 -24.83 -7.62
C ASN A 8 28.95 -24.81 -8.94
N GLY A 9 28.81 -25.99 -9.55
CA GLY A 9 28.35 -26.14 -10.92
C GLY A 9 26.84 -26.08 -11.10
N GLU A 10 26.42 -25.47 -12.21
CA GLU A 10 25.35 -25.94 -13.07
C GLU A 10 25.86 -25.83 -14.51
N ALA A 11 25.85 -26.95 -15.24
CA ALA A 11 26.31 -27.01 -16.62
C ALA A 11 25.16 -26.66 -17.57
N CYS A 12 25.16 -25.46 -18.16
CA CYS A 12 24.32 -25.13 -19.32
C CYS A 12 25.07 -25.57 -20.59
N PHE A 13 24.63 -26.67 -21.22
CA PHE A 13 25.01 -27.05 -22.58
C PHE A 13 23.88 -26.69 -23.55
N GLY A 14 24.11 -25.71 -24.43
CA GLY A 14 23.18 -25.33 -25.48
C GLY A 14 23.09 -23.82 -25.63
N VAL A 15 23.04 -23.34 -26.88
CA VAL A 15 23.00 -21.93 -27.29
C VAL A 15 21.68 -21.21 -26.97
N ASP A 16 21.09 -21.48 -25.81
CA ASP A 16 19.89 -20.80 -25.33
C ASP A 16 20.15 -20.19 -23.96
N VAL A 17 19.65 -18.98 -23.77
CA VAL A 17 20.01 -18.06 -22.70
C VAL A 17 19.56 -18.64 -21.36
N CYS A 18 20.50 -18.99 -20.47
CA CYS A 18 20.20 -19.28 -19.06
C CYS A 18 19.92 -17.95 -18.33
N SER A 19 18.80 -17.29 -18.67
CA SER A 19 18.23 -16.21 -17.87
C SER A 19 17.62 -16.86 -16.63
N ASN A 20 18.35 -16.83 -15.52
CA ASN A 20 17.78 -17.06 -14.20
C ASN A 20 16.83 -15.89 -13.91
N ASP A 21 15.60 -15.98 -14.42
CA ASP A 21 14.52 -15.02 -14.20
C ASP A 21 13.95 -15.20 -12.77
N THR A 22 14.84 -15.18 -11.78
CA THR A 22 14.49 -15.26 -10.37
C THR A 22 14.18 -13.86 -9.89
N LEU A 23 12.89 -13.57 -9.70
CA LEU A 23 12.42 -12.32 -9.12
C LEU A 23 13.15 -12.04 -7.79
N PRO A 24 13.48 -10.77 -7.48
CA PRO A 24 14.15 -10.43 -6.24
C PRO A 24 13.25 -10.76 -5.04
N SER A 25 13.88 -11.21 -3.95
CA SER A 25 13.16 -11.40 -2.69
C SER A 25 12.85 -10.06 -2.05
N VAL A 26 11.56 -9.82 -1.78
CA VAL A 26 11.03 -8.61 -1.16
C VAL A 26 10.37 -8.99 0.16
N ALA A 27 10.69 -8.26 1.22
CA ALA A 27 10.03 -8.37 2.50
C ALA A 27 9.06 -7.19 2.69
N LEU A 28 7.81 -7.50 3.01
CA LEU A 28 6.75 -6.55 3.30
C LEU A 28 6.21 -6.77 4.71
N SER A 29 5.84 -5.68 5.36
CA SER A 29 5.26 -5.67 6.70
C SER A 29 4.31 -4.50 6.82
N GLY A 30 3.41 -4.55 7.79
CA GLY A 30 2.50 -3.42 8.04
C GLY A 30 1.53 -3.71 9.16
N THR A 31 0.75 -2.70 9.49
CA THR A 31 -0.36 -2.79 10.43
C THR A 31 -1.66 -2.51 9.69
N ALA A 32 -2.65 -3.39 9.83
CA ALA A 32 -3.99 -3.20 9.30
C ALA A 32 -4.95 -2.81 10.41
N ALA A 33 -5.52 -1.61 10.32
CA ALA A 33 -6.37 -1.06 11.37
C ALA A 33 -7.35 -0.01 10.85
N THR A 34 -8.50 0.08 11.50
CA THR A 34 -9.54 1.10 11.27
C THR A 34 -9.80 1.94 12.52
N GLY A 35 -8.75 2.18 13.33
CA GLY A 35 -8.87 2.64 14.73
C GLY A 35 -9.04 1.50 15.74
N ALA A 36 -9.20 0.27 15.25
CA ALA A 36 -9.07 -0.98 15.99
C ALA A 36 -8.27 -1.96 15.11
N PRO A 37 -7.53 -2.92 15.71
CA PRO A 37 -6.74 -3.85 14.93
C PRO A 37 -7.66 -4.77 14.14
N LEU A 38 -7.39 -4.93 12.84
CA LEU A 38 -8.06 -5.94 12.04
C LEU A 38 -7.38 -7.28 12.32
N ALA A 39 -7.78 -7.97 13.38
CA ALA A 39 -7.20 -9.25 13.78
C ALA A 39 -7.67 -10.42 12.90
N SER A 40 -6.77 -11.37 12.60
CA SER A 40 -7.06 -12.54 11.75
C SER A 40 -7.65 -12.18 10.38
N ALA A 41 -7.32 -11.00 9.87
CA ALA A 41 -7.75 -10.50 8.57
C ALA A 41 -6.92 -11.14 7.46
N ALA A 42 -7.56 -11.44 6.33
CA ALA A 42 -6.89 -11.99 5.16
C ALA A 42 -6.12 -10.89 4.44
N VAL A 43 -4.80 -11.03 4.35
CA VAL A 43 -3.91 -10.12 3.62
C VAL A 43 -3.53 -10.77 2.31
N THR A 44 -3.79 -10.08 1.20
CA THR A 44 -3.36 -10.48 -0.15
C THR A 44 -2.43 -9.42 -0.70
N VAL A 45 -1.22 -9.82 -1.08
CA VAL A 45 -0.25 -8.97 -1.76
C VAL A 45 -0.18 -9.39 -3.21
N SER A 46 -0.47 -8.47 -4.12
CA SER A 46 -0.41 -8.68 -5.57
C SER A 46 0.53 -7.66 -6.20
N CYS A 47 1.68 -8.13 -6.69
CA CYS A 47 2.70 -7.29 -7.30
C CYS A 47 2.59 -7.28 -8.83
N VAL A 48 3.42 -6.47 -9.51
CA VAL A 48 3.52 -6.51 -10.98
C VAL A 48 3.82 -7.94 -11.44
N GLN A 49 4.73 -8.61 -10.72
CA GLN A 49 4.92 -10.05 -10.80
C GLN A 49 5.09 -10.61 -9.40
N GLY A 50 4.48 -11.77 -9.13
CA GLY A 50 4.49 -12.41 -7.82
C GLY A 50 3.32 -11.97 -6.94
N SER A 51 2.88 -12.87 -6.08
CA SER A 51 1.81 -12.64 -5.12
C SER A 51 2.01 -13.50 -3.88
N ALA A 52 1.49 -13.06 -2.76
CA ALA A 52 1.49 -13.84 -1.53
C ALA A 52 0.24 -13.54 -0.70
N THR A 53 -0.09 -14.44 0.21
CA THR A 53 -1.16 -14.24 1.19
C THR A 53 -0.63 -14.52 2.59
N THR A 54 -1.19 -13.83 3.58
CA THR A 54 -0.89 -14.03 5.00
C THR A 54 -2.10 -13.60 5.83
N LEU A 55 -2.01 -13.75 7.15
CA LEU A 55 -2.99 -13.26 8.11
C LEU A 55 -2.37 -12.19 8.99
N THR A 56 -3.19 -11.24 9.43
CA THR A 56 -2.81 -10.34 10.51
C THR A 56 -2.85 -11.06 11.86
N ASP A 57 -1.95 -10.68 12.77
CA ASP A 57 -1.99 -11.13 14.17
C ASP A 57 -3.08 -10.41 14.98
N GLY A 58 -3.19 -10.71 16.28
CA GLY A 58 -4.17 -10.08 17.18
C GLY A 58 -4.01 -8.56 17.32
N GLY A 59 -2.84 -8.00 16.99
CA GLY A 59 -2.57 -6.57 16.95
C GLY A 59 -2.76 -5.94 15.57
N GLY A 60 -3.24 -6.71 14.58
CA GLY A 60 -3.40 -6.24 13.21
C GLY A 60 -2.11 -6.23 12.39
N ASN A 61 -0.98 -6.72 12.92
CA ASN A 61 0.28 -6.71 12.19
C ASN A 61 0.36 -7.86 11.21
N TYR A 62 0.96 -7.62 10.05
CA TYR A 62 1.28 -8.66 9.08
C TYR A 62 2.72 -8.55 8.60
N ARG A 63 3.29 -9.68 8.19
CA ARG A 63 4.60 -9.79 7.56
C ARG A 63 4.56 -10.86 6.49
N VAL A 64 5.20 -10.61 5.36
CA VAL A 64 5.30 -11.56 4.26
C VAL A 64 6.61 -11.33 3.50
N ALA A 65 7.25 -12.41 3.10
CA ALA A 65 8.38 -12.38 2.17
C ALA A 65 7.99 -13.14 0.91
N LEU A 66 8.28 -12.55 -0.25
CA LEU A 66 7.94 -13.13 -1.54
C LEU A 66 8.97 -12.72 -2.60
N ASN A 67 9.14 -13.55 -3.62
CA ASN A 67 9.92 -13.17 -4.81
C ASN A 67 8.98 -12.42 -5.75
N ALA A 68 9.20 -11.12 -5.93
CA ALA A 68 8.26 -10.26 -6.65
C ALA A 68 8.92 -9.07 -7.37
N ALA A 69 8.28 -8.60 -8.43
CA ALA A 69 8.55 -7.31 -9.05
C ALA A 69 7.56 -6.26 -8.52
N LEU A 70 8.09 -5.22 -7.88
CA LEU A 70 7.35 -4.09 -7.36
C LEU A 70 6.81 -3.17 -8.48
N PRO A 71 5.82 -2.31 -8.20
CA PRO A 71 5.06 -2.16 -6.94
C PRO A 71 4.08 -3.30 -6.67
N CYS A 72 3.48 -3.30 -5.48
CA CYS A 72 2.42 -4.23 -5.07
C CYS A 72 1.21 -3.50 -4.52
N VAL A 73 0.02 -4.02 -4.83
CA VAL A 73 -1.21 -3.71 -4.11
C VAL A 73 -1.33 -4.68 -2.94
N ILE A 74 -1.64 -4.13 -1.77
CA ILE A 74 -1.96 -4.92 -0.58
C ILE A 74 -3.45 -4.77 -0.32
N ALA A 75 -4.19 -5.86 -0.25
CA ALA A 75 -5.59 -5.90 0.12
C ALA A 75 -5.75 -6.63 1.45
N VAL A 76 -6.47 -6.02 2.40
CA VAL A 76 -6.78 -6.63 3.69
C VAL A 76 -8.29 -6.69 3.84
N ALA A 77 -8.83 -7.90 4.02
CA ALA A 77 -10.26 -8.13 4.17
C ALA A 77 -10.58 -8.73 5.56
N SER A 78 -11.59 -8.17 6.22
CA SER A 78 -12.09 -8.67 7.51
C SER A 78 -13.57 -8.33 7.71
N GLY A 79 -14.40 -9.29 8.11
CA GLY A 79 -15.78 -9.01 8.55
C GLY A 79 -16.68 -8.26 7.54
N GLY A 80 -16.37 -8.31 6.24
CA GLY A 80 -17.09 -7.59 5.18
C GLY A 80 -16.50 -6.25 4.77
N THR A 81 -15.45 -5.76 5.45
CA THR A 81 -14.66 -4.60 5.01
C THR A 81 -13.43 -5.06 4.22
N SER A 82 -13.02 -4.22 3.26
CA SER A 82 -11.79 -4.43 2.48
C SER A 82 -11.07 -3.11 2.38
N LEU A 83 -9.85 -3.06 2.90
CA LEU A 83 -8.94 -1.93 2.76
C LEU A 83 -7.81 -2.30 1.83
N HIS A 84 -7.28 -1.29 1.15
CA HIS A 84 -6.21 -1.42 0.20
C HIS A 84 -5.07 -0.46 0.55
N SER A 85 -3.89 -0.85 0.12
CA SER A 85 -2.66 -0.08 0.24
C SER A 85 -1.73 -0.40 -0.93
N LEU A 86 -0.61 0.30 -0.96
CA LEU A 86 0.40 0.24 -2.00
C LEU A 86 1.78 0.10 -1.39
N ALA A 87 2.54 -0.89 -1.85
CA ALA A 87 3.97 -1.02 -1.59
C ALA A 87 4.78 -0.74 -2.86
N TYR A 88 5.50 0.38 -2.89
CA TYR A 88 6.41 0.73 -4.00
C TYR A 88 7.84 0.23 -3.78
N ALA A 89 8.15 -0.27 -2.59
CA ALA A 89 9.44 -0.82 -2.18
C ALA A 89 9.23 -2.00 -1.22
N GLY A 90 10.32 -2.67 -0.81
CA GLY A 90 10.29 -3.50 0.40
C GLY A 90 10.26 -2.63 1.66
N GLY A 91 9.70 -3.16 2.76
CA GLY A 91 9.64 -2.46 4.04
C GLY A 91 8.27 -2.48 4.69
N THR A 92 7.91 -1.37 5.34
CA THR A 92 6.64 -1.21 6.03
C THR A 92 5.66 -0.41 5.18
N PHE A 93 4.47 -0.98 4.97
CA PHE A 93 3.35 -0.38 4.28
C PHE A 93 2.08 -0.73 5.05
N ASN A 94 1.43 0.25 5.66
CA ASN A 94 0.24 0.01 6.48
C ASN A 94 -1.01 -0.15 5.62
N THR A 95 -2.09 -0.67 6.18
CA THR A 95 -3.38 -0.78 5.50
C THR A 95 -4.48 -0.19 6.39
N THR A 96 -4.80 1.07 6.15
CA THR A 96 -5.71 1.88 6.97
C THR A 96 -6.67 2.68 6.08
N PRO A 97 -7.70 3.32 6.65
CA PRO A 97 -8.56 4.23 5.88
C PRO A 97 -7.80 5.36 5.18
N GLU A 98 -6.66 5.80 5.73
CA GLU A 98 -5.81 6.82 5.09
C GLU A 98 -5.13 6.27 3.83
N THR A 99 -4.69 5.00 3.83
CA THR A 99 -4.09 4.38 2.64
C THR A 99 -5.13 4.08 1.57
N GLU A 100 -6.38 3.80 1.95
CA GLU A 100 -7.50 3.70 1.01
C GLU A 100 -7.75 5.07 0.35
N LEU A 101 -7.77 6.15 1.13
CA LEU A 101 -7.91 7.52 0.65
C LEU A 101 -6.76 7.95 -0.28
N LEU A 102 -5.54 7.50 0.00
CA LEU A 102 -4.40 7.67 -0.90
C LEU A 102 -4.63 6.99 -2.26
N LEU A 103 -5.15 5.76 -2.27
CA LEU A 103 -5.48 5.05 -3.51
C LEU A 103 -6.64 5.71 -4.26
N VAL A 104 -7.64 6.26 -3.56
CA VAL A 104 -8.70 7.10 -4.17
C VAL A 104 -8.09 8.28 -4.91
N TYR A 105 -7.19 9.02 -4.26
CA TYR A 105 -6.52 10.17 -4.86
C TYR A 105 -5.70 9.76 -6.09
N LEU A 106 -4.82 8.77 -5.96
CA LEU A 106 -3.97 8.27 -7.06
C LEU A 106 -4.81 7.75 -8.23
N ALA A 107 -5.88 6.99 -7.95
CA ALA A 107 -6.77 6.49 -9.00
C ALA A 107 -7.40 7.66 -9.78
N ALA A 108 -7.85 8.71 -9.07
CA ALA A 108 -8.44 9.88 -9.71
C ALA A 108 -7.42 10.68 -10.55
N GLN A 109 -6.17 10.80 -10.10
CA GLN A 109 -5.10 11.40 -10.92
C GLN A 109 -4.87 10.62 -12.22
N LEU A 110 -5.08 9.31 -12.18
CA LEU A 110 -4.94 8.41 -13.32
C LEU A 110 -6.23 8.26 -14.14
N GLY A 111 -7.27 9.06 -13.86
CA GLY A 111 -8.55 8.99 -14.56
C GLY A 111 -9.36 7.73 -14.28
N ALA A 112 -9.14 7.08 -13.14
CA ALA A 112 -9.76 5.84 -12.71
C ALA A 112 -10.43 5.98 -11.33
N ASN A 113 -11.03 4.88 -10.86
CA ASN A 113 -11.44 4.70 -9.47
C ASN A 113 -10.60 3.58 -8.82
N PRO A 114 -10.59 3.40 -7.49
CA PRO A 114 -9.75 2.38 -6.84
C PRO A 114 -9.93 0.97 -7.40
N ALA A 115 -11.16 0.53 -7.65
CA ALA A 115 -11.44 -0.79 -8.21
C ALA A 115 -10.85 -0.95 -9.63
N GLY A 116 -10.96 0.09 -10.45
CA GLY A 116 -10.38 0.14 -11.79
C GLY A 116 -8.85 0.22 -11.77
N LEU A 117 -8.28 0.98 -10.85
CA LEU A 117 -6.83 1.07 -10.63
C LEU A 117 -6.28 -0.31 -10.26
N ILE A 118 -6.83 -0.93 -9.21
CA ILE A 118 -6.38 -2.23 -8.69
C ILE A 118 -6.63 -3.36 -9.70
N GLY A 119 -7.84 -3.41 -10.29
CA GLY A 119 -8.21 -4.48 -11.22
C GLY A 119 -7.40 -4.47 -12.52
N ASN A 120 -6.99 -3.28 -13.00
CA ASN A 120 -6.18 -3.15 -14.21
C ASN A 120 -4.67 -3.03 -13.94
N PHE A 121 -4.26 -2.89 -12.67
CA PHE A 121 -2.87 -2.70 -12.26
C PHE A 121 -1.89 -3.72 -12.90
N PRO A 122 -2.17 -5.04 -12.94
CA PRO A 122 -1.23 -6.00 -13.52
C PRO A 122 -0.99 -5.83 -15.04
N ARG A 123 -1.89 -5.12 -15.74
CA ARG A 123 -1.91 -5.02 -17.21
C ARG A 123 -1.70 -3.59 -17.72
N ASN A 124 -1.58 -2.61 -16.82
CA ASN A 124 -1.48 -1.21 -17.17
C ASN A 124 -0.12 -0.64 -16.69
N THR A 125 0.82 -0.47 -17.62
CA THR A 125 2.16 0.02 -17.32
C THR A 125 2.16 1.45 -16.76
N HIS A 126 1.20 2.30 -17.15
CA HIS A 126 1.08 3.64 -16.60
C HIS A 126 0.72 3.60 -15.11
N PHE A 127 -0.21 2.71 -14.73
CA PHE A 127 -0.56 2.51 -13.31
C PHE A 127 0.62 1.97 -12.52
N GLN A 128 1.37 1.02 -13.08
CA GLN A 128 2.58 0.46 -12.47
C GLN A 128 3.66 1.52 -12.26
N GLN A 129 3.89 2.39 -13.25
CA GLN A 129 4.87 3.47 -13.15
C GLN A 129 4.48 4.51 -12.09
N ALA A 130 3.21 4.96 -12.09
CA ALA A 130 2.73 5.94 -11.12
C ALA A 130 2.78 5.40 -9.69
N MET A 131 2.31 4.18 -9.47
CA MET A 131 2.32 3.52 -8.15
C MET A 131 3.72 3.07 -7.73
N GLY A 132 4.65 2.88 -8.66
CA GLY A 132 6.04 2.49 -8.37
C GLY A 132 6.94 3.69 -8.06
N SER A 133 6.49 4.91 -8.33
CA SER A 133 7.26 6.14 -8.11
C SER A 133 7.08 6.64 -6.68
N ALA A 134 8.13 6.52 -5.87
CA ALA A 134 8.13 7.04 -4.50
C ALA A 134 7.80 8.55 -4.43
N ASN A 135 8.26 9.33 -5.41
CA ASN A 135 7.97 10.76 -5.49
C ASN A 135 6.48 11.03 -5.77
N THR A 136 5.86 10.25 -6.66
CA THR A 136 4.44 10.36 -6.97
C THR A 136 3.59 9.98 -5.77
N VAL A 137 3.95 8.89 -5.08
CA VAL A 137 3.25 8.44 -3.87
C VAL A 137 3.40 9.45 -2.73
N LEU A 138 4.59 10.02 -2.52
CA LEU A 138 4.81 11.05 -1.50
C LEU A 138 4.04 12.33 -1.80
N ALA A 139 4.02 12.77 -3.06
CA ALA A 139 3.23 13.93 -3.49
C ALA A 139 1.74 13.69 -3.25
N ALA A 140 1.21 12.54 -3.67
CA ALA A 140 -0.16 12.14 -3.42
C ALA A 140 -0.49 12.09 -1.91
N GLN A 141 0.40 11.52 -1.10
CA GLN A 141 0.24 11.48 0.36
C GLN A 141 0.15 12.90 0.94
N SER A 142 1.07 13.81 0.58
CA SER A 142 1.02 15.20 1.04
C SER A 142 -0.28 15.91 0.62
N ALA A 143 -0.78 15.64 -0.58
CA ALA A 143 -2.04 16.20 -1.06
C ALA A 143 -3.24 15.66 -0.26
N VAL A 144 -3.26 14.36 0.06
CA VAL A 144 -4.27 13.76 0.94
C VAL A 144 -4.26 14.45 2.31
N VAL A 145 -3.09 14.57 2.95
CA VAL A 145 -2.96 15.24 4.26
C VAL A 145 -3.48 16.68 4.20
N ALA A 146 -3.08 17.45 3.19
CA ALA A 146 -3.51 18.84 3.04
C ALA A 146 -5.03 18.97 2.85
N ASN A 147 -5.63 18.12 2.01
CA ASN A 147 -7.07 18.14 1.77
C ASN A 147 -7.86 17.74 3.03
N LEU A 148 -7.40 16.72 3.76
CA LEU A 148 -8.03 16.31 5.02
C LEU A 148 -7.94 17.42 6.08
N GLN A 149 -6.78 18.07 6.21
CA GLN A 149 -6.61 19.19 7.12
C GLN A 149 -7.53 20.36 6.77
N GLN A 150 -7.62 20.75 5.50
CA GLN A 150 -8.47 21.86 5.07
C GLN A 150 -9.95 21.56 5.27
N ARG A 151 -10.40 20.34 4.97
CA ARG A 151 -11.84 19.99 5.02
C ARG A 151 -12.34 19.63 6.41
N TYR A 152 -11.51 18.97 7.22
CA TYR A 152 -11.89 18.40 8.51
C TYR A 152 -11.22 19.09 9.70
N SER A 153 -10.31 20.05 9.47
CA SER A 153 -9.51 20.70 10.52
C SER A 153 -8.69 19.72 11.37
N VAL A 154 -8.33 18.57 10.80
CA VAL A 154 -7.48 17.55 11.43
C VAL A 154 -6.06 17.69 10.92
N THR A 155 -5.11 18.00 11.80
CA THR A 155 -3.69 17.97 11.49
C THR A 155 -3.14 16.60 11.88
N LEU A 156 -2.77 15.78 10.89
CA LEU A 156 -2.18 14.47 11.16
C LEU A 156 -0.80 14.65 11.81
N SER A 157 -0.58 13.97 12.92
CA SER A 157 0.71 13.90 13.61
C SER A 157 1.76 13.15 12.78
N THR A 158 1.32 12.23 11.92
CA THR A 158 2.17 11.38 11.09
C THR A 158 1.77 11.49 9.61
N PRO A 159 2.25 12.52 8.88
CA PRO A 159 1.93 12.69 7.46
C PRO A 159 2.38 11.51 6.59
N ALA A 160 3.44 10.80 7.00
CA ALA A 160 3.96 9.61 6.34
C ALA A 160 3.21 8.31 6.74
N PHE A 161 1.88 8.36 6.79
CA PHE A 161 1.02 7.29 7.32
C PHE A 161 1.17 5.95 6.56
N LEU A 162 1.53 6.01 5.27
CA LEU A 162 1.71 4.80 4.44
C LEU A 162 2.83 3.92 4.98
N THR A 163 3.98 4.51 5.32
CA THR A 163 5.21 3.76 5.60
C THR A 163 5.67 3.80 7.06
N THR A 164 5.05 4.64 7.89
CA THR A 164 5.43 4.77 9.30
C THR A 164 4.92 3.58 10.10
N PRO A 165 5.80 2.74 10.68
CA PRO A 165 5.34 1.64 11.52
C PRO A 165 4.56 2.17 12.73
N PHE A 166 3.47 1.51 13.09
CA PHE A 166 2.70 1.88 14.27
C PHE A 166 2.05 0.66 14.93
N VAL A 167 1.67 0.83 16.18
CA VAL A 167 0.92 -0.15 16.99
C VAL A 167 -0.44 0.46 17.31
N VAL A 168 -1.51 -0.32 17.14
CA VAL A 168 -2.87 0.14 17.43
C VAL A 168 -3.00 0.52 18.91
N GLY A 169 -3.71 1.61 19.19
CA GLY A 169 -3.87 2.20 20.52
C GLY A 169 -2.73 3.11 20.96
N GLN A 170 -1.72 3.36 20.11
CA GLN A 170 -0.64 4.31 20.41
C GLN A 170 -0.82 5.64 19.65
N PRO A 171 -0.25 6.74 20.17
CA PRO A 171 -0.16 7.99 19.41
C PRO A 171 0.56 7.81 18.06
N GLY A 172 0.35 8.73 17.14
CA GLY A 172 0.85 8.65 15.76
C GLY A 172 -0.29 8.27 14.81
N VAL A 173 -0.01 7.37 13.86
CA VAL A 173 -0.98 6.95 12.83
C VAL A 173 -2.34 6.54 13.41
N ASP A 174 -2.38 5.72 14.47
CA ASP A 174 -3.66 5.30 15.05
C ASP A 174 -4.41 6.44 15.75
N GLY A 175 -3.69 7.37 16.40
CA GLY A 175 -4.27 8.60 16.93
C GLY A 175 -4.85 9.49 15.84
N ASP A 176 -4.19 9.55 14.69
CA ASP A 176 -4.67 10.27 13.50
C ASP A 176 -5.94 9.62 12.93
N LEU A 177 -6.01 8.29 12.87
CA LEU A 177 -7.24 7.55 12.52
C LEU A 177 -8.40 7.89 13.47
N GLY A 178 -8.12 7.95 14.78
CA GLY A 178 -9.11 8.36 15.79
C GLY A 178 -9.61 9.78 15.57
N ALA A 179 -8.71 10.73 15.26
CA ALA A 179 -9.07 12.12 14.98
C ALA A 179 -9.90 12.25 13.69
N LEU A 180 -9.54 11.51 12.64
CA LEU A 180 -10.28 11.48 11.38
C LEU A 180 -11.68 10.86 11.55
N ALA A 181 -11.81 9.80 12.33
CA ALA A 181 -13.10 9.21 12.69
C ALA A 181 -13.97 10.20 13.48
N ALA A 182 -13.39 10.87 14.49
CA ALA A 182 -14.10 11.89 15.27
C ALA A 182 -14.55 13.08 14.42
N ALA A 183 -13.80 13.43 13.38
CA ALA A 183 -14.15 14.50 12.44
C ALA A 183 -15.12 14.06 11.33
N GLY A 184 -15.47 12.77 11.26
CA GLY A 184 -16.39 12.21 10.26
C GLY A 184 -15.76 11.94 8.89
N ALA A 185 -14.43 11.91 8.80
CA ALA A 185 -13.71 11.49 7.60
C ALA A 185 -13.67 9.96 7.44
N ILE A 186 -13.85 9.22 8.53
CA ILE A 186 -14.01 7.76 8.58
C ILE A 186 -15.40 7.48 9.16
N ASP A 187 -16.14 6.55 8.55
CA ASP A 187 -17.48 6.17 8.99
C ASP A 187 -17.46 5.12 10.11
N ALA A 188 -18.65 4.78 10.62
CA ALA A 188 -18.79 3.82 11.71
C ALA A 188 -18.35 2.38 11.37
N SER A 189 -18.20 2.05 10.09
CA SER A 189 -17.65 0.76 9.65
C SER A 189 -16.13 0.74 9.62
N GLY A 190 -15.49 1.88 9.90
CA GLY A 190 -14.04 2.02 9.81
C GLY A 190 -13.56 2.26 8.37
N MET A 191 -14.47 2.57 7.43
CA MET A 191 -14.12 2.89 6.05
C MET A 191 -14.09 4.41 5.84
N PRO A 192 -13.36 4.92 4.83
CA PRO A 192 -13.43 6.33 4.50
C PRO A 192 -14.86 6.77 4.20
N ALA A 193 -15.32 7.83 4.86
CA ALA A 193 -16.66 8.36 4.65
C ALA A 193 -16.82 8.85 3.20
N ALA A 194 -18.02 8.73 2.64
CA ALA A 194 -18.30 9.10 1.24
C ALA A 194 -17.89 10.55 0.91
N ALA A 195 -17.99 11.49 1.87
CA ALA A 195 -17.55 12.86 1.70
C ALA A 195 -16.01 12.99 1.57
N ALA A 196 -15.24 12.18 2.31
CA ALA A 196 -13.78 12.14 2.19
C ALA A 196 -13.35 11.51 0.86
N VAL A 197 -14.02 10.44 0.44
CA VAL A 197 -13.79 9.81 -0.87
C VAL A 197 -14.07 10.80 -2.00
N ALA A 198 -15.21 11.50 -1.96
CA ALA A 198 -15.56 12.50 -2.97
C ALA A 198 -14.55 13.66 -3.02
N LEU A 199 -14.14 14.16 -1.85
CA LEU A 199 -13.10 15.21 -1.75
C LEU A 199 -11.81 14.79 -2.45
N LEU A 200 -11.26 13.61 -2.12
CA LEU A 200 -9.99 13.17 -2.69
C LEU A 200 -10.09 12.73 -4.14
N THR A 201 -11.25 12.22 -4.56
CA THR A 201 -11.51 11.97 -5.97
C THR A 201 -11.44 13.27 -6.77
N GLN A 202 -12.09 14.34 -6.29
CA GLN A 202 -12.09 15.63 -6.96
C GLN A 202 -10.71 16.29 -6.94
N ALA A 203 -10.00 16.22 -5.80
CA ALA A 203 -8.65 16.75 -5.68
C ALA A 203 -7.65 16.02 -6.59
N GLY A 204 -7.72 14.68 -6.67
CA GLY A 204 -6.86 13.89 -7.55
C GLY A 204 -7.14 14.17 -9.03
N ALA A 205 -8.42 14.23 -9.42
CA ALA A 205 -8.80 14.56 -10.80
C ALA A 205 -8.34 15.97 -11.24
N ALA A 206 -8.16 16.89 -10.29
CA ALA A 206 -7.62 18.23 -10.57
C ALA A 206 -6.09 18.25 -10.76
N GLN A 207 -5.39 17.15 -10.51
CA GLN A 207 -3.93 17.01 -10.61
C GLN A 207 -3.54 15.73 -11.38
N PRO A 208 -3.88 15.63 -12.68
CA PRO A 208 -3.63 14.42 -13.47
C PRO A 208 -2.14 14.11 -13.62
N LEU A 209 -1.82 12.81 -13.75
CA LEU A 209 -0.47 12.28 -14.00
C LEU A 209 -0.23 12.00 -15.49
#